data_AF-A0A9E3DV67-F1
#
_entry.id   AF-A0A9E3DV67-F1
#
_cell.length_a   1.000
_cell.length_b   1.000
_cell.length_c   1.000
_cell.angle_alpha   90.00
_cell.angle_beta   90.00
_cell.angle_gamma   90.00
#
_symmetry.space_group_name_H-M   'P 1'
#
loop_
_entity.id
_entity.type
_entity.pdbx_description
1 polymer ?
#
loop_
_entity_poly.entity_id
_entity_poly.type
_entity_poly.pdbx_seq_one_letter_code
_entity_poly.pdbx_strand_id
1 'polypeptide(L)'
;GPAVSGVTRRTNRAGGLEGGITNGEPLRMRVAMKPISTVPRALATVDVATGEPAVAIHQRSDICAVPRAGVVVESVVALVLADAALEKFGGDSLAETRRNADGYLTALKERW
;
A
#
# COMPACT_ATOMS: atom_id res chain seq x y z
N GLY A 1 -1.32 -26.47 -4.96
CA GLY A 1 -1.68 -25.11 -5.40
C GLY A 1 -1.83 -25.13 -6.91
N PRO A 2 -2.66 -24.27 -7.53
CA PRO A 2 -2.83 -24.34 -8.97
C PRO A 2 -1.47 -24.14 -9.63
N ALA A 3 -1.16 -25.01 -10.60
CA ALA A 3 0.10 -24.98 -11.32
C ALA A 3 0.26 -23.60 -11.97
N VAL A 4 1.37 -22.94 -11.69
CA VAL A 4 1.70 -21.66 -12.32
C VAL A 4 1.92 -21.95 -13.80
N SER A 5 0.98 -21.52 -14.65
CA SER A 5 1.12 -21.54 -16.11
C SER A 5 1.77 -20.23 -16.54
N GLY A 6 2.71 -20.31 -17.49
CA GLY A 6 3.46 -19.15 -18.00
C GLY A 6 4.82 -18.89 -17.34
N VAL A 7 5.35 -17.69 -17.61
CA VAL A 7 6.70 -17.27 -17.19
C VAL A 7 6.78 -17.11 -15.67
N THR A 8 7.82 -17.66 -15.06
CA THR A 8 8.11 -17.55 -13.62
C THR A 8 9.42 -16.83 -13.37
N ARG A 9 9.57 -16.22 -12.18
CA ARG A 9 10.80 -15.54 -11.76
C ARG A 9 11.51 -16.34 -10.69
N ARG A 10 12.85 -16.36 -10.77
CA ARG A 10 13.69 -16.96 -9.71
C ARG A 10 13.67 -16.16 -8.41
N THR A 11 13.46 -14.84 -8.52
CA THR A 11 13.44 -13.92 -7.37
C THR A 11 12.44 -12.81 -7.60
N ASN A 12 11.84 -12.30 -6.53
CA ASN A 12 10.98 -11.14 -6.54
C ASN A 12 11.66 -9.93 -5.87
N ARG A 13 12.75 -9.43 -6.48
CA ARG A 13 13.46 -8.21 -6.02
C ARG A 13 12.76 -6.93 -6.43
N ALA A 14 12.03 -6.96 -7.55
CA ALA A 14 11.23 -5.85 -8.04
C ALA A 14 9.95 -5.62 -7.21
N GLY A 15 9.63 -6.54 -6.28
CA GLY A 15 8.51 -6.40 -5.37
C GLY A 15 7.15 -6.48 -6.06
N GLY A 16 7.02 -7.29 -7.11
CA GLY A 16 5.77 -7.52 -7.84
C GLY A 16 5.44 -6.47 -8.91
N LEU A 17 6.28 -5.44 -9.10
CA LEU A 17 6.08 -4.38 -10.08
C LEU A 17 7.29 -4.26 -11.02
N GLU A 18 7.02 -4.27 -12.33
CA GLU A 18 8.00 -4.01 -13.38
C GLU A 18 7.39 -3.00 -14.36
N GLY A 19 8.09 -1.90 -14.65
CA GLY A 19 7.57 -0.87 -15.56
C GLY A 19 6.25 -0.22 -15.12
N GLY A 20 5.94 -0.24 -13.81
CA GLY A 20 4.69 0.29 -13.26
C GLY A 20 3.50 -0.68 -13.34
N ILE A 21 3.70 -1.93 -13.78
CA ILE A 21 2.64 -2.92 -13.95
C ILE A 21 2.89 -4.14 -13.05
N THR A 22 1.82 -4.75 -12.53
CA THR A 22 1.90 -5.98 -11.76
C THR A 22 2.39 -7.14 -12.62
N ASN A 23 3.39 -7.86 -12.10
CA ASN A 23 4.14 -8.82 -12.89
C ASN A 23 3.78 -10.29 -12.57
N GLY A 24 2.80 -10.50 -11.68
CA GLY A 24 2.32 -11.81 -11.21
C GLY A 24 2.98 -12.31 -9.91
N GLU A 25 4.11 -11.74 -9.49
CA GLU A 25 4.73 -12.03 -8.20
C GLU A 25 4.02 -11.28 -7.05
N PRO A 26 4.22 -11.69 -5.78
CA PRO A 26 3.69 -10.96 -4.63
C PRO A 26 4.10 -9.48 -4.63
N LEU A 27 3.14 -8.57 -4.48
CA LEU A 27 3.42 -7.15 -4.30
C LEU A 27 4.12 -6.92 -2.95
N ARG A 28 5.29 -6.26 -2.94
CA ARG A 28 6.05 -5.97 -1.73
C ARG A 28 6.36 -4.48 -1.66
N MET A 29 5.90 -3.84 -0.59
CA MET A 29 6.18 -2.45 -0.29
C MET A 29 6.79 -2.31 1.09
N ARG A 30 7.72 -1.36 1.24
CA ARG A 30 8.28 -0.95 2.53
C ARG A 30 7.98 0.52 2.74
N VAL A 31 7.50 0.85 3.92
CA VAL A 31 7.14 2.22 4.30
C VAL A 31 7.97 2.64 5.50
N ALA A 32 8.62 3.81 5.39
CA ALA A 32 9.32 4.42 6.51
C ALA A 32 8.36 5.33 7.26
N MET A 33 8.11 5.02 8.54
CA MET A 33 7.26 5.82 9.42
C MET A 33 8.14 6.59 10.40
N LYS A 34 8.07 7.93 10.39
CA LYS A 34 8.71 8.75 11.42
C LYS A 34 8.03 8.52 12.78
N PRO A 35 8.73 8.69 13.91
CA PRO A 35 8.09 8.79 15.21
C PRO A 35 7.04 9.90 15.17
N ILE A 36 5.79 9.56 15.50
CA ILE A 36 4.67 10.49 15.39
C ILE A 36 4.32 11.17 16.72
N SER A 37 4.73 10.59 17.85
CA SER A 37 4.54 11.20 19.17
C SER A 37 5.68 12.16 19.47
N THR A 38 5.35 13.42 19.75
CA THR A 38 6.29 14.44 20.23
C THR A 38 6.92 13.98 21.54
N VAL A 39 8.25 13.99 21.61
CA VAL A 39 8.96 13.66 22.85
C VAL A 39 8.72 14.78 23.88
N PRO A 40 8.16 14.48 25.06
CA PRO A 40 7.86 15.50 26.07
C PRO A 40 9.11 16.30 26.47
N ARG A 41 8.96 17.63 26.50
CA ARG A 41 10.01 18.59 26.91
C ARG A 41 11.30 18.60 26.05
N ALA A 42 11.30 17.95 24.89
CA ALA A 42 12.50 17.83 24.06
C ALA A 42 12.55 18.78 22.86
N LEU A 43 11.41 19.31 22.40
CA LEU A 43 11.33 20.05 21.14
C LEU A 43 11.07 21.54 21.39
N ALA A 44 12.04 22.39 21.01
CA ALA A 44 11.86 23.84 20.95
C ALA A 44 10.92 24.21 19.81
N THR A 45 10.05 25.19 20.06
CA THR A 45 9.09 25.75 19.10
C THR A 45 8.85 27.23 19.42
N VAL A 46 7.91 27.87 18.73
CA VAL A 46 7.49 29.26 18.98
C VAL A 46 6.01 29.27 19.34
N ASP A 47 5.62 30.14 20.27
CA ASP A 47 4.21 30.47 20.52
C ASP A 47 3.72 31.42 19.42
N VAL A 48 2.73 30.97 18.64
CA VAL A 48 2.20 31.72 17.49
C VAL A 48 1.41 32.97 17.88
N ALA A 49 0.99 33.11 19.14
CA ALA A 49 0.29 34.30 19.62
C ALA A 49 1.26 35.41 20.04
N THR A 50 2.42 35.04 20.59
CA THR A 50 3.37 35.99 21.20
C THR A 50 4.66 36.16 20.40
N GLY A 51 5.04 35.18 19.57
CA GLY A 51 6.31 35.15 18.86
C GLY A 51 7.49 34.67 19.71
N GLU A 52 7.26 34.34 20.98
CA GLU A 52 8.32 33.99 21.93
C GLU A 52 8.70 32.50 21.89
N PRO A 53 9.93 32.12 22.33
CA PRO A 53 10.34 30.73 22.45
C PRO A 53 9.44 29.92 23.37
N ALA A 54 9.04 28.73 22.93
CA ALA A 54 8.18 27.80 23.66
C ALA A 54 8.67 26.34 23.53
N VAL A 55 8.04 25.44 24.29
CA VAL A 55 8.30 23.98 24.22
C VAL A 55 7.07 23.28 23.66
N ALA A 56 7.28 22.38 22.70
CA ALA A 56 6.17 21.70 22.05
C ALA A 56 5.39 20.83 23.05
N ILE A 57 4.06 20.96 23.01
CA ILE A 57 3.16 20.08 23.76
C ILE A 57 3.07 18.72 23.06
N HIS A 58 3.04 17.63 23.84
CA HIS A 58 2.73 16.32 23.31
C HIS A 58 1.22 16.13 23.30
N GLN A 59 0.67 15.65 22.18
CA GLN A 59 -0.77 15.40 22.02
C GLN A 59 -1.14 13.94 22.24
N ARG A 60 -0.15 13.05 22.18
CA ARG A 60 -0.32 11.62 22.39
C ARG A 60 0.86 11.04 23.14
N SER A 61 0.64 9.90 23.79
CA SER A 61 1.61 9.24 24.68
C SER A 61 2.10 7.89 24.16
N ASP A 62 1.67 7.45 22.97
CA ASP A 62 2.10 6.17 22.42
C ASP A 62 3.57 6.22 21.96
N ILE A 63 4.36 5.23 22.37
CA ILE A 63 5.80 5.17 22.09
C ILE A 63 6.07 4.74 20.64
N CYS A 64 5.30 3.78 20.13
CA CYS A 64 5.44 3.25 18.78
C CYS A 64 4.06 2.99 18.16
N ALA A 65 3.86 3.50 16.94
CA ALA A 65 2.66 3.30 16.16
C ALA A 65 2.90 2.48 14.88
N VAL A 66 4.12 1.97 14.67
CA VAL A 66 4.50 1.24 13.45
C VAL A 66 3.60 0.03 13.18
N PRO A 67 3.25 -0.82 14.17
CA PRO A 67 2.34 -1.94 13.92
C PRO A 67 0.95 -1.50 13.43
N ARG A 68 0.40 -0.42 14.02
CA ARG A 68 -0.90 0.13 13.60
C ARG A 68 -0.83 0.78 12.22
N ALA A 69 0.29 1.44 11.91
CA ALA A 69 0.51 2.01 10.58
C ALA A 69 0.57 0.91 9.50
N GLY A 70 1.04 -0.29 9.81
CA GLY A 70 0.99 -1.44 8.89
C GLY A 70 -0.42 -1.72 8.38
N VAL A 71 -1.40 -1.80 9.29
CA VAL A 71 -2.82 -2.03 8.93
C VAL A 71 -3.39 -0.91 8.06
N VAL A 72 -3.02 0.34 8.36
CA VAL A 72 -3.42 1.50 7.54
C VAL A 72 -2.81 1.41 6.14
N VAL A 73 -1.53 1.05 6.04
CA VAL A 73 -0.83 0.86 4.76
C VAL A 73 -1.48 -0.25 3.94
N GLU A 74 -1.82 -1.39 4.54
CA GLU A 74 -2.55 -2.47 3.86
C GLU A 74 -3.90 -1.99 3.31
N SER A 75 -4.63 -1.20 4.10
CA SER A 75 -5.93 -0.64 3.69
C SER A 75 -5.79 0.30 2.49
N VAL A 76 -4.80 1.19 2.51
CA VAL A 76 -4.52 2.11 1.39
C VAL A 76 -4.09 1.36 0.14
N VAL A 77 -3.23 0.34 0.29
CA VAL A 77 -2.81 -0.52 -0.84
C VAL A 77 -4.02 -1.26 -1.44
N ALA A 78 -4.91 -1.80 -0.60
CA ALA A 78 -6.12 -2.48 -1.07
C ALA A 78 -7.03 -1.54 -1.88
N LEU A 79 -7.18 -0.28 -1.46
CA LEU A 79 -7.95 0.72 -2.21
C LEU A 79 -7.33 0.97 -3.60
N VAL A 80 -6.02 1.20 -3.67
CA VAL A 80 -5.32 1.44 -4.95
C VAL A 80 -5.39 0.21 -5.87
N LEU A 81 -5.26 -0.99 -5.32
CA LEU A 81 -5.38 -2.22 -6.11
C LEU A 81 -6.81 -2.48 -6.60
N ALA A 82 -7.81 -2.15 -5.78
CA ALA A 82 -9.21 -2.24 -6.19
C ALA A 82 -9.52 -1.26 -7.33
N ASP A 83 -9.04 -0.01 -7.22
CA ASP A 83 -9.20 1.01 -8.25
C ASP A 83 -8.53 0.57 -9.56
N ALA A 84 -7.25 0.15 -9.51
CA ALA A 84 -6.55 -0.36 -10.70
C ALA A 84 -7.21 -1.61 -11.30
N ALA A 85 -7.80 -2.48 -10.48
CA ALA A 85 -8.56 -3.63 -10.96
C ALA A 85 -9.85 -3.22 -11.65
N LEU A 86 -10.60 -2.26 -11.10
CA LEU A 86 -11.81 -1.73 -11.71
C LEU A 86 -11.51 -0.93 -12.99
N GLU A 87 -10.43 -0.16 -13.03
CA GLU A 87 -9.96 0.51 -14.24
C GLU A 87 -9.65 -0.51 -15.36
N LYS A 88 -9.00 -1.63 -15.00
CA LYS A 88 -8.63 -2.67 -15.97
C LYS A 88 -9.80 -3.55 -16.42
N PHE A 89 -10.65 -3.97 -15.49
CA PHE A 89 -11.67 -5.00 -15.73
C PHE A 89 -13.09 -4.43 -15.88
N GLY A 90 -13.32 -3.20 -15.42
CA GLY A 90 -14.61 -2.52 -15.48
C GLY A 90 -15.74 -3.30 -14.78
N GLY A 91 -16.97 -3.01 -15.24
CA GLY A 91 -18.20 -3.63 -14.78
C GLY A 91 -18.89 -2.86 -13.67
N ASP A 92 -20.23 -2.86 -13.70
CA ASP A 92 -21.08 -2.15 -12.74
C ASP A 92 -21.58 -3.08 -11.62
N SER A 93 -21.22 -4.36 -11.68
CA SER A 93 -21.51 -5.36 -10.66
C SER A 93 -20.33 -6.29 -10.45
N LEU A 94 -20.18 -6.82 -9.23
CA LEU A 94 -19.10 -7.77 -8.92
C LEU A 94 -19.11 -9.00 -9.85
N ALA A 95 -20.30 -9.47 -10.23
CA ALA A 95 -20.44 -10.60 -11.14
C ALA A 95 -19.88 -10.29 -12.54
N GLU A 96 -20.06 -9.06 -13.01
CA GLU A 96 -19.53 -8.60 -14.30
C GLU A 96 -18.01 -8.42 -14.26
N THR A 97 -17.50 -7.66 -13.28
CA THR A 97 -16.06 -7.49 -13.09
C THR A 97 -15.34 -8.85 -12.99
N ARG A 98 -15.95 -9.81 -12.28
CA ARG A 98 -15.42 -11.17 -12.16
C ARG A 98 -15.37 -11.90 -13.50
N ARG A 99 -16.45 -11.86 -14.30
CA ARG A 99 -16.46 -12.46 -15.65
C ARG A 99 -15.36 -11.87 -16.53
N ASN A 100 -15.17 -10.55 -16.50
CA ASN A 100 -14.14 -9.86 -17.28
C ASN A 100 -12.73 -10.28 -16.85
N ALA A 101 -12.47 -10.35 -15.54
CA ALA A 101 -11.20 -10.81 -14.99
C ALA A 101 -10.91 -12.28 -15.33
N ASP A 102 -11.90 -13.17 -15.18
CA ASP A 102 -11.76 -14.60 -15.50
C ASP A 102 -11.54 -14.82 -17.01
N GLY A 103 -12.19 -14.02 -17.86
CA GLY A 103 -11.97 -14.02 -19.30
C GLY A 103 -10.55 -13.61 -19.67
N TYR A 104 -10.04 -12.53 -19.05
CA TYR A 104 -8.65 -12.09 -19.21
C TYR A 104 -7.65 -13.19 -18.79
N LEU A 105 -7.88 -13.84 -17.66
CA LEU A 105 -7.02 -14.92 -17.17
C LEU A 105 -7.07 -16.16 -18.06
N THR A 106 -8.22 -16.48 -18.65
CA THR A 106 -8.36 -17.60 -19.61
C THR A 106 -7.56 -17.31 -20.88
N ALA A 107 -7.73 -16.13 -21.47
CA ALA A 107 -6.98 -15.71 -22.66
C ALA A 107 -5.45 -15.69 -22.41
N LEU A 108 -5.01 -15.31 -21.21
CA LEU A 108 -3.60 -15.40 -20.83
C LEU A 108 -3.09 -16.84 -20.77
N LYS A 109 -3.88 -17.79 -20.25
CA LYS A 109 -3.49 -19.21 -20.19
C LYS A 109 -3.45 -19.85 -21.57
N GLU A 110 -4.30 -19.44 -22.51
CA GLU A 110 -4.23 -19.96 -23.89
C GLU A 110 -2.95 -19.55 -24.62
N ARG A 111 -2.32 -18.46 -24.18
CA ARG A 111 -1.05 -17.98 -24.74
C ARG A 111 0.18 -18.76 -24.23
N TRP A 112 0.09 -19.42 -23.08
CA TRP A 112 1.22 -20.06 -22.39
C TRP A 112 0.92 -21.49 -21.98
#